data_AF-A0A3A8F6E5-F1
#
_entry.id   AF-A0A3A8F6E5-F1
#
_cell.length_a   1.000
_cell.length_b   1.000
_cell.length_c   1.000
_cell.angle_alpha   90.00
_cell.angle_beta   90.00
_cell.angle_gamma   90.00
#
_symmetry.space_group_name_H-M   'P 1'
#
loop_
_entity.id
_entity.type
_entity.pdbx_description
1 polymer ?
#
loop_
_entity_poly.entity_id
_entity_poly.type
_entity_poly.pdbx_seq_one_letter_code
_entity_poly.pdbx_strand_id
1 'polypeptide(L)'
;MTINHDVDVSKAREKYKVLYEYFKLQFEDAKGQYFKLEDKSSKYLTFLNIFIPLYIFGFTFVLSKIPEINQLLLLSLSLSIICSFLCFCSSWSFIFRSLKMMTIPKMPADREVVEFFHTHENLESIYCFQVNLYREGILLYNDVNDNKIRLINIAYKEIAFGSWSFMLSICLLLAINWIYL
;
A
#
# COMPACT_ATOMS: atom_id res chain seq x y z
N MET A 1 -12.69 49.20 28.47
CA MET A 1 -11.51 48.41 28.09
C MET A 1 -11.82 46.93 27.87
N THR A 2 -13.00 46.44 28.28
CA THR A 2 -13.49 45.06 28.16
C THR A 2 -13.87 44.63 26.73
N ILE A 3 -14.40 45.55 25.89
CA ILE A 3 -14.86 45.21 24.53
C ILE A 3 -13.72 44.73 23.61
N ASN A 4 -12.52 45.31 23.72
CA ASN A 4 -11.36 44.86 22.93
C ASN A 4 -10.84 43.48 23.39
N HIS A 5 -10.92 43.19 24.69
CA HIS A 5 -10.46 41.92 25.24
C HIS A 5 -11.37 40.75 24.80
N ASP A 6 -12.69 40.94 24.78
CA ASP A 6 -13.62 39.89 24.35
C ASP A 6 -13.51 39.59 22.83
N VAL A 7 -13.26 40.62 22.02
CA VAL A 7 -13.04 40.47 20.56
C VAL A 7 -11.74 39.71 20.27
N ASP A 8 -10.66 39.98 21.01
CA ASP A 8 -9.38 39.28 20.83
C ASP A 8 -9.45 37.80 21.26
N VAL A 9 -10.18 37.48 22.34
CA VAL A 9 -10.41 36.09 22.80
C VAL A 9 -11.29 35.31 21.81
N SER A 10 -12.33 35.94 21.25
CA SER A 10 -13.16 35.32 20.20
C SER A 10 -12.34 34.99 18.95
N LYS A 11 -11.45 35.90 18.53
CA LYS A 11 -10.58 35.72 17.37
C LYS A 11 -9.51 34.64 17.60
N ALA A 12 -8.94 34.55 18.79
CA ALA A 12 -8.03 33.47 19.17
C ALA A 12 -8.75 32.10 19.12
N ARG A 13 -9.96 32.03 19.69
CA ARG A 13 -10.80 30.82 19.65
C ARG A 13 -11.13 30.37 18.22
N GLU A 14 -11.49 31.28 17.32
CA GLU A 14 -11.72 30.94 15.91
C GLU A 14 -10.48 30.37 15.23
N LYS A 15 -9.29 30.93 15.50
CA LYS A 15 -8.02 30.38 14.95
C LYS A 15 -7.78 28.94 15.39
N TYR A 16 -7.97 28.63 16.67
CA TYR A 16 -7.78 27.28 17.19
C TYR A 16 -8.83 26.30 16.66
N LYS A 17 -10.07 26.75 16.45
CA LYS A 17 -11.11 25.96 15.82
C LYS A 17 -10.77 25.62 14.36
N VAL A 18 -10.31 26.59 13.57
CA VAL A 18 -9.87 26.35 12.18
C VAL A 18 -8.68 25.38 12.14
N LEU A 19 -7.72 25.54 13.06
CA LEU A 19 -6.57 24.64 13.17
C LEU A 19 -7.02 23.20 13.48
N TYR A 20 -7.94 23.05 14.43
CA TYR A 20 -8.55 21.76 14.76
C TYR A 20 -9.23 21.11 13.55
N GLU A 21 -10.07 21.85 12.84
CA GLU A 21 -10.78 21.34 11.65
C GLU A 21 -9.79 20.89 10.57
N TYR A 22 -8.71 21.65 10.36
CA TYR A 22 -7.63 21.29 9.44
C TYR A 22 -6.95 19.96 9.81
N PHE A 23 -6.57 19.77 11.07
CA PHE A 23 -5.92 18.53 11.53
C PHE A 23 -6.88 17.33 11.51
N LYS A 24 -8.16 17.55 11.82
CA LYS A 24 -9.19 16.51 11.69
C LYS A 24 -9.35 16.05 10.23
N LEU A 25 -9.39 16.99 9.28
CA LEU A 25 -9.46 16.66 7.85
C LEU A 25 -8.23 15.89 7.38
N GLN A 26 -7.03 16.31 7.78
CA GLN A 26 -5.80 15.59 7.43
C GLN A 26 -5.75 14.18 8.00
N PHE A 27 -6.26 13.97 9.22
CA PHE A 27 -6.34 12.65 9.82
C PHE A 27 -7.28 11.72 9.04
N GLU A 28 -8.48 12.21 8.68
CA GLU A 28 -9.40 11.43 7.85
C GLU A 28 -8.84 11.15 6.45
N ASP A 29 -8.06 12.07 5.87
CA ASP A 29 -7.38 11.81 4.59
C ASP A 29 -6.28 10.74 4.74
N ALA A 30 -5.41 10.84 5.75
CA ALA A 30 -4.35 9.85 6.01
C ALA A 30 -4.92 8.44 6.25
N LYS A 31 -6.03 8.36 6.99
CA LYS A 31 -6.81 7.14 7.18
C LYS A 31 -7.48 6.66 5.87
N GLY A 32 -8.00 7.58 5.07
CA GLY A 32 -8.54 7.26 3.75
C GLY A 32 -7.47 6.68 2.80
N GLN A 33 -6.26 7.23 2.82
CA GLN A 33 -5.13 6.71 2.06
C GLN A 33 -4.76 5.28 2.47
N TYR A 34 -4.78 4.96 3.77
CA TYR A 34 -4.56 3.60 4.26
C TYR A 34 -5.51 2.59 3.60
N PHE A 35 -6.82 2.86 3.62
CA PHE A 35 -7.81 1.97 3.02
C PHE A 35 -7.70 1.89 1.49
N LYS A 36 -7.38 3.00 0.81
CA LYS A 36 -7.12 3.00 -0.63
C LYS A 36 -5.91 2.13 -0.98
N LEU A 37 -4.86 2.14 -0.17
CA LEU A 37 -3.69 1.29 -0.36
C LEU A 37 -4.01 -0.19 -0.14
N GLU A 38 -4.81 -0.52 0.87
CA GLU A 38 -5.28 -1.90 1.10
C GLU A 38 -6.14 -2.43 -0.04
N ASP A 39 -7.08 -1.64 -0.54
CA ASP A 39 -7.91 -2.00 -1.71
C ASP A 39 -7.04 -2.24 -2.96
N LYS A 40 -6.05 -1.37 -3.19
CA LYS A 40 -5.10 -1.53 -4.31
C LYS A 40 -4.25 -2.80 -4.17
N SER A 41 -3.71 -3.06 -2.98
CA SER A 41 -2.95 -4.28 -2.70
C SER A 41 -3.80 -5.55 -2.89
N SER A 42 -5.05 -5.53 -2.42
CA SER A 42 -5.98 -6.64 -2.58
C SER A 42 -6.25 -6.95 -4.06
N LYS A 43 -6.49 -5.92 -4.88
CA LYS A 43 -6.66 -6.06 -6.33
C LYS A 43 -5.45 -6.68 -7.02
N TYR A 44 -4.23 -6.26 -6.65
CA TYR A 44 -3.01 -6.87 -7.19
C TYR A 44 -2.85 -8.33 -6.74
N LEU A 45 -3.25 -8.66 -5.51
CA LEU A 45 -3.21 -10.03 -5.03
C LEU A 45 -4.20 -10.93 -5.79
N THR A 46 -5.42 -10.46 -6.04
CA THR A 46 -6.40 -11.18 -6.86
C THR A 46 -5.89 -11.36 -8.28
N PHE A 47 -5.27 -10.35 -8.87
CA PHE A 47 -4.67 -10.46 -10.19
C PHE A 47 -3.57 -11.52 -10.23
N LEU A 48 -2.63 -11.52 -9.27
CA LEU A 48 -1.57 -12.54 -9.19
C LEU A 48 -2.12 -13.95 -8.98
N ASN A 49 -3.16 -14.10 -8.17
CA ASN A 49 -3.84 -15.38 -7.93
C ASN A 49 -4.37 -16.02 -9.22
N ILE A 50 -4.89 -15.22 -10.14
CA ILE A 50 -5.44 -15.68 -11.41
C ILE A 50 -4.31 -15.87 -12.43
N PHE A 51 -3.34 -14.97 -12.41
CA PHE A 51 -2.25 -14.94 -13.39
C PHE A 51 -1.27 -16.12 -13.23
N ILE A 52 -0.89 -16.48 -12.00
CA ILE A 52 0.09 -17.56 -11.76
C ILE A 52 -0.38 -18.92 -12.30
N PRO A 53 -1.62 -19.39 -12.01
CA PRO A 53 -2.13 -20.64 -12.58
C PRO A 53 -2.27 -20.59 -14.10
N LEU A 54 -2.75 -19.47 -14.65
CA LEU A 54 -2.89 -19.28 -16.09
C LEU A 54 -1.53 -19.37 -16.79
N TYR A 55 -0.51 -18.77 -16.18
CA TYR A 55 0.88 -18.84 -16.62
C TYR A 55 1.39 -20.29 -16.65
N ILE A 56 1.22 -21.04 -15.55
CA ILE A 56 1.67 -22.44 -15.45
C ILE A 56 0.95 -23.32 -16.48
N PHE A 57 -0.37 -23.16 -16.62
CA PHE A 57 -1.17 -23.93 -17.57
C PHE A 57 -0.75 -23.65 -19.03
N GLY A 58 -0.61 -22.37 -19.40
CA GLY A 58 -0.18 -21.97 -20.73
C GLY A 58 1.19 -22.53 -21.09
N PHE A 59 2.16 -22.42 -20.18
CA PHE A 59 3.50 -22.96 -20.40
C PHE A 59 3.51 -24.47 -20.53
N THR A 60 2.82 -25.20 -19.64
CA THR A 60 2.75 -26.66 -19.68
C THR A 60 2.12 -27.16 -20.98
N PHE A 61 1.05 -26.50 -21.44
CA PHE A 61 0.38 -26.83 -22.69
C PHE A 61 1.29 -26.65 -23.91
N VAL A 62 1.98 -25.52 -24.00
CA VAL A 62 2.88 -25.25 -25.14
C VAL A 62 4.08 -26.19 -25.12
N LEU A 63 4.68 -26.42 -23.95
CA LEU A 63 5.86 -27.27 -23.83
C LEU A 63 5.56 -28.73 -24.20
N SER A 64 4.36 -29.23 -23.89
CA SER A 64 3.93 -30.58 -24.26
C SER A 64 3.79 -30.84 -25.77
N LYS A 65 3.74 -29.78 -26.59
CA LYS A 65 3.58 -29.87 -28.05
C LYS A 65 4.91 -29.84 -28.82
N ILE A 66 6.03 -29.56 -28.16
CA ILE A 66 7.32 -29.40 -28.83
C ILE A 66 8.10 -30.73 -28.71
N PRO A 67 8.30 -31.47 -29.83
CA PRO A 67 8.81 -32.84 -29.78
C PRO A 67 10.30 -32.93 -29.47
N GLU A 68 11.12 -31.97 -29.90
CA GLU A 68 12.56 -31.93 -29.63
C GLU A 68 13.02 -30.49 -29.41
N ILE A 69 13.65 -30.20 -28.26
CA ILE A 69 14.22 -28.89 -27.94
C ILE A 69 15.73 -29.07 -27.73
N ASN A 70 16.53 -28.23 -28.39
CA ASN A 70 17.97 -28.20 -28.15
C ASN A 70 18.29 -27.95 -26.66
N GLN A 71 19.25 -28.68 -26.09
CA GLN A 71 19.61 -28.62 -24.67
C GLN A 71 19.95 -27.21 -24.19
N LEU A 72 20.62 -26.39 -25.02
CA LEU A 72 20.95 -25.00 -24.68
C LEU A 72 19.70 -24.12 -24.58
N LEU A 73 18.76 -24.30 -25.50
CA LEU A 73 17.49 -23.57 -25.53
C LEU A 73 16.59 -23.99 -24.36
N LEU A 74 16.57 -25.27 -24.01
CA LEU A 74 15.86 -25.79 -22.84
C LEU A 74 16.41 -25.20 -21.53
N LEU A 75 17.74 -25.08 -21.40
CA LEU A 75 18.38 -24.45 -20.24
C LEU A 75 18.01 -22.96 -20.15
N SER A 76 18.05 -22.22 -21.26
CA SER A 76 17.65 -20.81 -21.28
C SER A 76 16.17 -20.61 -20.94
N LEU A 77 15.30 -21.47 -21.48
CA LEU A 77 13.85 -21.42 -21.23
C LEU A 77 13.55 -21.71 -19.76
N SER A 78 14.12 -22.80 -19.22
CA SER A 78 13.90 -23.20 -17.82
C SER A 78 14.39 -22.13 -16.84
N LEU A 79 15.55 -21.52 -17.08
CA LEU A 79 16.06 -20.42 -16.26
C LEU A 79 15.10 -19.22 -16.27
N SER A 80 14.58 -18.86 -17.44
CA SER A 80 13.64 -17.74 -17.61
C SER A 80 12.30 -18.00 -16.88
N ILE A 81 11.79 -19.24 -16.96
CA ILE A 81 10.57 -19.66 -16.26
C ILE A 81 10.76 -19.62 -14.74
N ILE A 82 11.86 -20.18 -14.23
CA ILE A 82 12.17 -20.21 -12.80
C ILE A 82 12.34 -18.77 -12.29
N CYS A 83 13.05 -17.92 -13.02
CA CYS A 83 13.23 -16.52 -12.67
C CYS A 83 11.88 -15.78 -12.59
N SER A 84 11.02 -15.94 -13.60
CA SER A 84 9.67 -15.35 -13.60
C SER A 84 8.84 -15.83 -12.42
N PHE A 85 8.87 -17.13 -12.13
CA PHE A 85 8.15 -17.73 -11.02
C PHE A 85 8.62 -17.18 -9.66
N LEU A 86 9.92 -17.08 -9.45
CA LEU A 86 10.50 -16.49 -8.23
C LEU A 86 10.08 -15.03 -8.05
N CYS A 87 10.06 -14.23 -9.12
CA CYS A 87 9.59 -12.84 -9.06
C CYS A 87 8.10 -12.74 -8.72
N PHE A 88 7.25 -13.62 -9.27
CA PHE A 88 5.83 -13.65 -8.90
C PHE A 88 5.61 -14.09 -7.45
N CYS A 89 6.33 -15.10 -6.96
CA CYS A 89 6.29 -15.50 -5.55
C CYS A 89 6.81 -14.39 -4.61
N SER A 90 7.87 -13.68 -5.01
CA SER A 90 8.41 -12.54 -4.27
C SER A 90 7.38 -11.40 -4.18
N SER A 91 6.79 -11.02 -5.32
CA SER A 91 5.72 -10.02 -5.41
C SER A 91 4.53 -10.36 -4.53
N TRP A 92 4.11 -11.62 -4.55
CA TRP A 92 3.04 -12.16 -3.73
C TRP A 92 3.32 -11.95 -2.24
N SER A 93 4.52 -12.29 -1.78
CA SER A 93 4.94 -12.10 -0.38
C SER A 93 4.92 -10.62 0.03
N PHE A 94 5.43 -9.73 -0.82
CA PHE A 94 5.42 -8.28 -0.54
C PHE A 94 4.00 -7.70 -0.46
N ILE A 95 3.10 -8.13 -1.35
CA ILE A 95 1.69 -7.70 -1.30
C ILE A 95 1.02 -8.21 -0.04
N PHE A 96 1.23 -9.48 0.33
CA PHE A 96 0.73 -10.03 1.60
C PHE A 96 1.21 -9.25 2.81
N ARG A 97 2.49 -8.90 2.83
CA ARG A 97 3.06 -8.08 3.91
C ARG A 97 2.46 -6.67 3.94
N SER A 98 2.09 -6.08 2.80
CA SER A 98 1.39 -4.79 2.76
C SER A 98 -0.06 -4.85 3.27
N LEU A 99 -0.70 -6.02 3.16
CA LEU A 99 -2.05 -6.30 3.62
C LEU A 99 -2.12 -6.73 5.09
N LYS A 100 -0.99 -6.92 5.76
CA LYS A 100 -0.97 -7.27 7.19
C LYS A 100 -1.76 -6.22 7.96
N MET A 101 -2.84 -6.66 8.61
CA MET A 101 -3.67 -5.82 9.47
C MET A 101 -2.77 -5.25 10.57
N MET A 102 -2.52 -3.95 10.52
CA MET A 102 -1.92 -3.26 11.65
C MET A 102 -3.04 -2.83 12.60
N THR A 103 -2.72 -2.75 13.88
CA THR A 103 -3.58 -2.12 14.88
C THR A 103 -3.77 -0.67 14.47
N ILE A 104 -4.91 -0.40 13.84
CA ILE A 104 -5.30 0.95 13.42
C ILE A 104 -5.24 1.84 14.65
N PRO A 105 -4.41 2.91 14.67
CA PRO A 105 -4.34 3.82 15.81
C PRO A 105 -5.73 4.43 15.97
N LYS A 106 -6.42 4.03 17.05
CA LYS A 106 -7.70 4.62 17.43
C LYS A 106 -7.38 5.91 18.18
N MET A 107 -8.18 6.95 17.93
CA MET A 107 -8.15 8.12 18.79
C MET A 107 -8.32 7.67 20.25
N PRO A 108 -7.44 8.10 21.17
CA PRO A 108 -7.58 7.75 22.57
C PRO A 108 -8.93 8.25 23.06
N ALA A 109 -9.77 7.32 23.47
CA ALA A 109 -11.06 7.57 24.11
C ALA A 109 -10.96 7.31 25.63
N ASP A 110 -9.75 7.44 26.16
CA ASP A 110 -9.43 7.10 27.52
C ASP A 110 -10.01 8.12 28.49
N ARG A 111 -10.20 7.68 29.75
CA ARG A 111 -10.76 8.53 30.82
C ARG A 111 -9.98 9.83 31.02
N GLU A 112 -8.67 9.81 30.75
CA GLU A 112 -7.80 11.00 30.80
C GLU A 112 -8.22 12.08 29.81
N VAL A 113 -8.67 11.70 28.61
CA VAL A 113 -9.21 12.66 27.64
C VAL A 113 -10.47 13.29 28.21
N VAL A 114 -11.41 12.48 28.70
CA VAL A 114 -12.67 12.96 29.29
C VAL A 114 -12.42 13.87 30.51
N GLU A 115 -11.49 13.50 31.39
CA GLU A 115 -11.10 14.26 32.57
C GLU A 115 -10.40 15.59 32.21
N PHE A 116 -9.60 15.61 31.14
CA PHE A 116 -8.99 16.84 30.63
C PHE A 116 -10.05 17.86 30.18
N PHE A 117 -11.12 17.41 29.51
CA PHE A 117 -12.26 18.26 29.11
C PHE A 117 -13.09 18.75 30.31
N HIS A 118 -13.19 17.97 31.39
CA HIS A 118 -13.89 18.39 32.60
C HIS A 118 -13.07 19.34 33.49
N THR A 119 -11.74 19.24 33.45
CA THR A 119 -10.84 20.02 34.32
C THR A 119 -10.47 21.39 33.73
N HIS A 120 -10.49 21.54 32.41
CA HIS A 120 -10.11 22.78 31.73
C HIS A 120 -11.33 23.51 31.14
N GLU A 121 -11.67 24.70 31.64
CA GLU A 121 -12.76 25.53 31.09
C GLU A 121 -12.36 26.26 29.80
N ASN A 122 -11.07 26.42 29.54
CA ASN A 122 -10.57 27.15 28.38
C ASN A 122 -10.68 26.31 27.09
N LEU A 123 -11.57 26.74 26.20
CA LEU A 123 -11.78 26.12 24.88
C LEU A 123 -10.50 26.07 24.03
N GLU A 124 -9.60 27.05 24.15
CA GLU A 124 -8.35 27.10 23.39
C GLU A 124 -7.39 25.96 23.76
N SER A 125 -7.24 25.66 25.06
CA SER A 125 -6.42 24.53 25.52
C SER A 125 -7.01 23.19 25.10
N ILE A 126 -8.34 23.08 25.06
CA ILE A 126 -9.06 21.90 24.57
C ILE A 126 -8.78 21.67 23.07
N TYR A 127 -8.86 22.72 22.24
CA TYR A 127 -8.55 22.61 20.81
C TYR A 127 -7.07 22.27 20.58
N CYS A 128 -6.16 22.89 21.33
CA CYS A 128 -4.73 22.61 21.25
C CYS A 128 -4.40 21.16 21.61
N PHE A 129 -5.00 20.64 22.69
CA PHE A 129 -4.87 19.24 23.09
C PHE A 129 -5.36 18.27 22.00
N GLN A 130 -6.54 18.52 21.44
CA GLN A 130 -7.07 17.71 20.34
C GLN A 130 -6.18 17.76 19.09
N VAL A 131 -5.66 18.93 18.74
CA VAL A 131 -4.71 19.09 17.61
C VAL A 131 -3.47 18.21 17.81
N ASN A 132 -2.93 18.15 19.03
CA ASN A 132 -1.78 17.30 19.32
C ASN A 132 -2.11 15.80 19.15
N LEU A 133 -3.28 15.35 19.62
CA LEU A 133 -3.74 13.98 19.41
C LEU A 133 -3.90 13.64 17.92
N TYR A 134 -4.50 14.54 17.14
CA TYR A 134 -4.63 14.35 15.68
C TYR A 134 -3.26 14.32 15.01
N ARG A 135 -2.35 15.20 15.42
CA ARG A 135 -0.98 15.24 14.88
C ARG A 135 -0.24 13.93 15.14
N GLU A 136 -0.31 13.38 16.35
CA GLU A 136 0.30 12.09 16.67
C GLU A 136 -0.32 10.96 15.84
N GLY A 137 -1.65 10.93 15.73
CA GLY A 137 -2.35 9.97 14.87
C GLY A 137 -1.93 10.07 13.40
N ILE A 138 -1.80 11.28 12.85
CA ILE A 138 -1.35 11.50 11.46
C ILE A 138 0.08 10.99 11.27
N LEU A 139 0.99 11.24 12.21
CA LEU A 139 2.37 10.76 12.11
C LEU A 139 2.43 9.22 12.07
N LEU A 140 1.64 8.55 12.90
CA LEU A 140 1.52 7.09 12.87
C LEU A 140 0.95 6.58 11.55
N TYR A 141 -0.12 7.21 11.03
CA TYR A 141 -0.69 6.84 9.74
C TYR A 141 0.29 7.05 8.59
N ASN A 142 1.03 8.16 8.58
CA ASN A 142 2.00 8.46 7.54
C ASN A 142 3.13 7.43 7.52
N ASP A 143 3.70 7.08 8.68
CA ASP A 143 4.75 6.04 8.74
C ASP A 143 4.25 4.69 8.23
N VAL A 144 3.03 4.30 8.61
CA VAL A 144 2.40 3.06 8.12
C VAL A 144 2.14 3.12 6.62
N ASN A 145 1.58 4.22 6.13
CA ASN A 145 1.28 4.41 4.72
C ASN A 145 2.56 4.42 3.87
N ASP A 146 3.62 5.09 4.30
CA ASP A 146 4.91 5.12 3.62
C ASP A 146 5.53 3.73 3.54
N ASN A 147 5.46 2.96 4.64
CA ASN A 147 5.89 1.56 4.66
C ASN A 147 5.08 0.69 3.70
N LYS A 148 3.75 0.86 3.63
CA LYS A 148 2.89 0.15 2.67
C LYS A 148 3.19 0.53 1.24
N ILE A 149 3.33 1.82 0.94
CA ILE A 149 3.67 2.34 -0.39
C ILE A 149 5.00 1.73 -0.85
N ARG A 150 6.02 1.69 0.02
CA ARG A 150 7.31 1.07 -0.29
C ARG A 150 7.16 -0.40 -0.66
N LEU A 151 6.41 -1.19 0.12
CA LEU A 151 6.19 -2.61 -0.16
C LEU A 151 5.43 -2.82 -1.49
N ILE A 152 4.39 -2.03 -1.74
CA ILE A 152 3.61 -2.10 -2.99
C ILE A 152 4.48 -1.73 -4.19
N ASN A 153 5.37 -0.73 -4.06
CA ASN A 153 6.27 -0.33 -5.13
C ASN A 153 7.32 -1.40 -5.44
N ILE A 154 7.88 -2.06 -4.40
CA ILE A 154 8.78 -3.21 -4.58
C ILE A 154 8.04 -4.34 -5.30
N ALA A 155 6.84 -4.69 -4.85
CA ALA A 155 6.03 -5.72 -5.50
C ALA A 155 5.74 -5.36 -6.97
N TYR A 156 5.41 -4.11 -7.27
CA TYR A 156 5.18 -3.68 -8.65
C TYR A 156 6.42 -3.83 -9.53
N LYS A 157 7.61 -3.50 -9.02
CA LYS A 157 8.88 -3.69 -9.75
C LYS A 157 9.16 -5.17 -10.03
N GLU A 158 8.92 -6.05 -9.07
CA GLU A 158 9.05 -7.49 -9.23
C GLU A 158 8.04 -8.06 -10.24
N ILE A 159 6.78 -7.58 -10.23
CA ILE A 159 5.77 -7.94 -11.23
C ILE A 159 6.20 -7.48 -12.62
N ALA A 160 6.69 -6.24 -12.76
CA ALA A 160 7.14 -5.71 -14.03
C ALA A 160 8.33 -6.51 -14.57
N PHE A 161 9.33 -6.79 -13.73
CA PHE A 161 10.49 -7.59 -14.11
C PHE A 161 10.10 -9.03 -14.48
N GLY A 162 9.24 -9.68 -13.69
CA GLY A 162 8.68 -11.00 -14.02
C GLY A 162 7.88 -11.00 -15.32
N SER A 163 7.17 -9.91 -15.62
CA SER A 163 6.43 -9.74 -16.89
C SER A 163 7.36 -9.61 -18.10
N TRP A 164 8.49 -8.92 -17.96
CA TRP A 164 9.51 -8.85 -19.01
C TRP A 164 10.17 -10.21 -19.25
N SER A 165 10.52 -10.92 -18.19
CA SER A 165 11.06 -12.28 -18.26
C SER A 165 10.06 -13.25 -18.91
N PHE A 166 8.77 -13.09 -18.61
CA PHE A 166 7.70 -13.83 -19.27
C PHE A 166 7.62 -13.57 -20.78
N MET A 167 7.63 -12.30 -21.19
CA MET A 167 7.63 -11.93 -22.60
C MET A 167 8.83 -12.51 -23.34
N LEU A 168 10.01 -12.44 -22.73
CA LEU A 168 11.23 -13.06 -23.28
C LEU A 168 11.03 -14.58 -23.47
N SER A 169 10.41 -15.25 -22.50
CA SER A 169 10.14 -16.68 -22.56
C SER A 169 9.18 -17.05 -23.70
N ILE A 170 8.15 -16.23 -23.96
CA ILE A 170 7.24 -16.42 -25.12
C ILE A 170 8.00 -16.21 -26.43
N CYS A 171 8.82 -15.16 -26.54
CA CYS A 171 9.61 -14.91 -27.73
C CYS A 171 10.55 -16.08 -28.06
N LEU A 172 11.19 -16.66 -27.03
CA LEU A 172 12.01 -17.87 -27.18
C LEU A 172 11.19 -19.07 -27.67
N LEU A 173 9.99 -19.28 -27.12
CA LEU A 173 9.10 -20.36 -27.57
C LEU A 173 8.68 -20.19 -29.04
N LEU A 174 8.33 -18.98 -29.46
CA LEU A 174 7.95 -18.71 -30.85
C LEU A 174 9.13 -18.89 -31.80
N ALA A 175 10.33 -18.47 -31.40
CA ALA A 175 11.55 -18.69 -32.18
C ALA A 175 11.85 -20.18 -32.35
N ILE A 176 11.70 -20.98 -31.28
CA ILE A 176 11.82 -22.44 -31.35
C ILE A 176 10.79 -23.01 -32.32
N ASN A 177 9.51 -22.66 -32.15
CA ASN A 177 8.46 -23.17 -33.01
C ASN A 177 8.67 -22.82 -34.50
N TRP A 178 9.21 -21.64 -34.81
CA TRP A 178 9.54 -21.24 -36.17
C TRP A 178 10.72 -22.03 -36.76
N ILE A 179 11.70 -22.43 -35.94
CA ILE A 179 12.87 -23.22 -36.39
C ILE A 179 12.48 -24.67 -36.73
N TYR A 180 11.45 -25.21 -36.04
CA TYR A 180 11.01 -26.61 -36.20
C TYR A 180 9.80 -26.77 -37.14
N LEU A 181 9.26 -25.69 -37.72
CA LEU A 181 8.22 -25.71 -38.77
C LEU A 181 8.87 -25.67 -40.15
#